data_AF-B7G5B5-F1
#
_entry.id   AF-B7G5B5-F1
#
_cell.length_a   1.000
_cell.length_b   1.000
_cell.length_c   1.000
_cell.angle_alpha   90.00
_cell.angle_beta   90.00
_cell.angle_gamma   90.00
#
_symmetry.space_group_name_H-M   'P 1'
#
loop_
_entity.id
_entity.type
_entity.pdbx_description
1 polymer ?
#
loop_
_entity_poly.entity_id
_entity_poly.type
_entity_poly.pdbx_seq_one_letter_code
_entity_poly.pdbx_strand_id
1 'polypeptide(L)'
;MSKVQGTVKWFDSRKGYGFVAPTSDNSPTAEEIFVHQTSIQSEGAYRTLVENSEIEFDVEKEAESGKFKAINVTAPGGGPIKPPRRTRSKKVPNEDGVGEDVETPAPEEPHSRGRNRKGRRKPDGPPKQRTPFFHESIADEAKTQIQAKGFELGDKSTVDVSFGDNRIKLGQGGYAGLAHASGMLAEGTYTCDNKGLVSFKWERALKFGGGTWKHSDTGDLLMKLSLTEDDVSPVTPGETPESLWGAGKTDPKEALEANGFQMRRAVLTRPVRGRRSAPPSSSAAE
;
A
#
# COMPACT_ATOMS: atom_id res chain seq x y z
N MET A 1 -23.03 30.66 -5.61
CA MET A 1 -21.68 30.07 -5.54
C MET A 1 -21.12 30.13 -6.95
N SER A 2 -19.90 30.65 -7.10
CA SER A 2 -19.26 30.76 -8.40
C SER A 2 -18.53 29.45 -8.70
N LYS A 3 -18.88 28.83 -9.84
CA LYS A 3 -18.22 27.62 -10.32
C LYS A 3 -16.81 27.98 -10.80
N VAL A 4 -15.82 27.25 -10.31
CA VAL A 4 -14.41 27.39 -10.63
C VAL A 4 -13.96 26.14 -11.37
N GLN A 5 -13.19 26.34 -12.45
CA GLN A 5 -12.50 25.27 -13.14
C GLN A 5 -11.08 25.12 -12.60
N GLY A 6 -10.60 23.89 -12.54
CA GLY A 6 -9.24 23.61 -12.11
C GLY A 6 -8.76 22.22 -12.53
N THR A 7 -7.48 21.99 -12.32
CA THR A 7 -6.79 20.74 -12.63
C THR A 7 -6.42 20.04 -11.33
N VAL A 8 -6.69 18.74 -11.25
CA VAL A 8 -6.31 17.93 -10.08
C VAL A 8 -4.80 17.81 -10.02
N LYS A 9 -4.18 18.35 -8.96
CA LYS A 9 -2.73 18.26 -8.78
C LYS A 9 -2.32 16.87 -8.30
N TRP A 10 -3.08 16.31 -7.37
CA TRP A 10 -2.96 14.92 -6.94
C TRP A 10 -4.16 14.52 -6.08
N PHE A 11 -4.45 13.22 -6.01
CA PHE A 11 -5.50 12.68 -5.15
C PHE A 11 -5.14 11.27 -4.67
N ASP A 12 -5.10 11.07 -3.35
CA ASP A 12 -4.86 9.75 -2.76
C ASP A 12 -6.20 9.04 -2.55
N SER A 13 -6.53 8.12 -3.44
CA SER A 13 -7.78 7.35 -3.38
C SER A 13 -7.91 6.43 -2.16
N ARG A 14 -6.80 6.11 -1.47
CA ARG A 14 -6.83 5.31 -0.24
C ARG A 14 -7.13 6.18 0.97
N LYS A 15 -6.60 7.40 0.99
CA LYS A 15 -6.84 8.36 2.07
C LYS A 15 -8.10 9.22 1.86
N GLY A 16 -8.59 9.32 0.62
CA GLY A 16 -9.83 10.00 0.27
C GLY A 16 -9.70 11.52 0.17
N TYR A 17 -8.52 12.07 -0.07
CA TYR A 17 -8.31 13.52 -0.23
C TYR A 17 -7.19 13.87 -1.21
N GLY A 18 -7.14 15.12 -1.63
CA GLY A 18 -6.12 15.66 -2.53
C GLY A 18 -6.16 17.18 -2.62
N PHE A 19 -5.49 17.71 -3.66
CA PHE A 19 -5.46 19.14 -3.96
C PHE A 19 -5.69 19.40 -5.43
N VAL A 20 -6.33 20.53 -5.72
CA VAL A 20 -6.69 20.98 -7.06
C VAL A 20 -6.11 22.38 -7.28
N ALA A 21 -5.53 22.60 -8.45
CA ALA A 21 -5.01 23.89 -8.86
C ALA A 21 -6.10 24.61 -9.68
N PRO A 22 -6.63 25.75 -9.23
CA PRO A 22 -7.61 26.51 -10.01
C PRO A 22 -6.98 27.05 -11.30
N THR A 23 -7.70 26.97 -12.41
CA THR A 23 -7.26 27.44 -13.74
C THR A 23 -8.08 28.60 -14.27
N SER A 24 -9.25 28.88 -13.67
CA SER A 24 -10.10 30.02 -14.04
C SER A 24 -9.79 31.26 -13.19
N ASP A 25 -9.82 32.43 -13.84
CA ASP A 25 -9.68 33.75 -13.20
C ASP A 25 -10.78 34.07 -12.17
N ASN A 26 -11.85 33.27 -12.13
CA ASN A 26 -12.94 33.40 -11.16
C ASN A 26 -12.63 32.72 -9.81
N SER A 27 -11.44 32.13 -9.66
CA SER A 27 -11.00 31.55 -8.39
C SER A 27 -10.71 32.64 -7.35
N PRO A 28 -11.15 32.49 -6.09
CA PRO A 28 -10.85 33.45 -5.02
C PRO A 28 -9.37 33.43 -4.59
N THR A 29 -8.56 32.48 -5.09
CA THR A 29 -7.13 32.36 -4.81
C THR A 29 -6.39 31.67 -5.95
N ALA A 30 -5.11 31.97 -6.12
CA ALA A 30 -4.19 31.24 -7.00
C ALA A 30 -3.54 30.02 -6.31
N GLU A 31 -3.80 29.84 -5.00
CA GLU A 31 -3.28 28.73 -4.22
C GLU A 31 -4.04 27.42 -4.47
N GLU A 32 -3.42 26.31 -4.07
CA GLU A 32 -4.02 24.97 -4.17
C GLU A 32 -5.20 24.84 -3.21
N ILE A 33 -6.31 24.34 -3.75
CA ILE A 33 -7.56 24.19 -3.01
C ILE A 33 -7.68 22.73 -2.57
N PHE A 34 -8.00 22.52 -1.29
CA PHE A 34 -8.15 21.19 -0.71
C PHE A 34 -9.44 20.51 -1.23
N VAL A 35 -9.39 19.21 -1.50
CA VAL A 35 -10.57 18.42 -1.90
C VAL A 35 -10.67 17.12 -1.10
N HIS A 36 -11.87 16.80 -0.63
CA HIS A 36 -12.17 15.54 0.05
C HIS A 36 -13.16 14.69 -0.76
N GLN A 37 -13.07 13.37 -0.65
CA GLN A 37 -13.90 12.42 -1.40
C GLN A 37 -15.41 12.63 -1.20
N THR A 38 -15.83 13.16 -0.03
CA THR A 38 -17.24 13.43 0.26
C THR A 38 -17.81 14.53 -0.62
N SER A 39 -16.96 15.45 -1.08
CA SER A 39 -17.32 16.57 -1.95
C SER A 39 -17.42 16.18 -3.43
N ILE A 40 -16.98 14.97 -3.81
CA ILE A 40 -16.97 14.50 -5.19
C ILE A 40 -18.32 13.92 -5.59
N GLN A 41 -18.89 14.46 -6.65
CA GLN A 41 -20.10 13.96 -7.29
C GLN A 41 -19.71 12.89 -8.32
N SER A 42 -19.96 11.62 -7.97
CA SER A 42 -19.70 10.46 -8.83
C SER A 42 -20.83 9.46 -8.75
N GLU A 43 -21.11 8.76 -9.85
CA GLU A 43 -22.16 7.74 -9.95
C GLU A 43 -21.75 6.38 -9.35
N GLY A 44 -20.48 6.20 -8.97
CA GLY A 44 -19.94 4.93 -8.49
C GLY A 44 -19.70 4.85 -6.97
N ALA A 45 -19.46 3.64 -6.46
CA ALA A 45 -19.08 3.39 -5.07
C ALA A 45 -17.71 3.98 -4.68
N TYR A 46 -16.90 4.38 -5.68
CA TYR A 46 -15.54 4.91 -5.49
C TYR A 46 -15.47 6.36 -5.99
N ARG A 47 -15.27 7.28 -5.05
CA ARG A 47 -15.13 8.72 -5.31
C ARG A 47 -13.63 9.06 -5.41
N THR A 48 -13.11 9.08 -6.63
CA THR A 48 -11.69 9.36 -6.90
C THR A 48 -11.54 10.43 -7.96
N LEU A 49 -10.45 11.18 -7.87
CA LEU A 49 -9.97 12.08 -8.91
C LEU A 49 -8.75 11.46 -9.60
N VAL A 50 -8.54 11.82 -10.86
CA VAL A 50 -7.36 11.42 -11.64
C VAL A 50 -6.40 12.60 -11.65
N GLU A 51 -5.12 12.35 -11.43
CA GLU A 51 -4.11 13.40 -11.52
C GLU A 51 -4.10 14.03 -12.91
N ASN A 52 -3.92 15.35 -12.97
CA ASN A 52 -3.98 16.17 -14.18
C ASN A 52 -5.34 16.22 -14.88
N SER A 53 -6.43 15.69 -14.28
CA SER A 53 -7.77 15.83 -14.87
C SER A 53 -8.37 17.20 -14.59
N GLU A 54 -9.03 17.77 -15.59
CA GLU A 54 -9.86 18.97 -15.44
C GLU A 54 -11.16 18.63 -14.72
N ILE A 55 -11.58 19.53 -13.84
CA ILE A 55 -12.78 19.40 -13.02
C ILE A 55 -13.44 20.77 -12.84
N GLU A 56 -14.69 20.75 -12.40
CA GLU A 56 -15.45 21.95 -12.03
C GLU A 56 -15.97 21.79 -10.61
N PHE A 57 -15.82 22.83 -9.79
CA PHE A 57 -16.15 22.80 -8.37
C PHE A 57 -16.55 24.19 -7.85
N ASP A 58 -17.25 24.22 -6.72
CA ASP A 58 -17.47 25.46 -5.99
C ASP A 58 -16.39 25.58 -4.90
N VAL A 59 -15.98 26.81 -4.61
CA VAL A 59 -15.01 27.10 -3.55
C VAL A 59 -15.75 27.59 -2.31
N GLU A 60 -15.55 26.88 -1.19
CA GLU A 60 -16.05 27.26 0.12
C GLU A 60 -14.87 27.59 1.05
N LYS A 61 -15.00 28.69 1.79
CA LYS A 61 -14.05 29.03 2.84
C LYS A 61 -14.45 28.30 4.13
N GLU A 62 -13.54 27.51 4.67
CA GLU A 62 -13.75 26.81 5.93
C GLU A 62 -13.70 27.83 7.10
N ALA A 63 -14.77 27.88 7.89
CA ALA A 63 -14.94 28.87 8.95
C ALA A 63 -13.88 28.76 10.07
N GLU A 64 -13.40 27.56 10.34
CA GLU A 64 -12.50 27.26 11.46
C GLU A 64 -11.01 27.45 11.11
N SER A 65 -10.60 27.04 9.90
CA SER A 65 -9.21 27.14 9.45
C SER A 65 -8.92 28.38 8.59
N GLY A 66 -9.97 29.02 8.06
CA GLY A 66 -9.86 30.11 7.09
C GLY A 66 -9.39 29.68 5.70
N LYS A 67 -9.15 28.37 5.47
CA LYS A 67 -8.65 27.83 4.20
C LYS A 67 -9.79 27.56 3.22
N PHE A 68 -9.44 27.46 1.94
CA PHE A 68 -10.40 27.16 0.88
C PHE A 68 -10.46 25.65 0.62
N LYS A 69 -11.68 25.13 0.46
CA LYS A 69 -11.95 23.75 0.05
C LYS A 69 -12.89 23.70 -1.15
N ALA A 70 -12.73 22.67 -1.96
CA ALA A 70 -13.59 22.38 -3.08
C ALA A 70 -14.82 21.56 -2.62
N ILE A 71 -16.00 22.03 -3.00
CA ILE A 71 -17.29 21.35 -2.81
C ILE A 71 -18.00 21.18 -4.17
N ASN A 72 -18.98 20.28 -4.23
CA ASN A 72 -19.73 19.97 -5.47
C ASN A 72 -18.81 19.64 -6.66
N VAL A 73 -17.78 18.83 -6.44
CA VAL A 73 -16.77 18.55 -7.45
C VAL A 73 -17.35 17.64 -8.53
N THR A 74 -17.28 18.10 -9.77
CA THR A 74 -17.86 17.49 -10.98
C THR A 74 -16.85 17.47 -12.13
N ALA A 75 -17.16 16.73 -13.20
CA ALA A 75 -16.45 16.87 -14.46
C ALA A 75 -16.79 18.23 -15.11
N PRO A 76 -15.96 18.74 -16.03
CA PRO A 76 -16.25 19.98 -16.76
C PRO A 76 -17.65 19.92 -17.39
N GLY A 77 -18.45 20.97 -17.19
CA GLY A 77 -19.85 20.99 -17.66
C GLY A 77 -20.85 20.35 -16.68
N GLY A 78 -20.43 20.05 -15.45
CA GLY A 78 -21.32 19.60 -14.36
C GLY A 78 -21.71 18.12 -14.40
N GLY A 79 -21.10 17.33 -15.29
CA GLY A 79 -21.32 15.89 -15.35
C GLY A 79 -20.71 15.15 -14.15
N PRO A 80 -21.19 13.94 -13.80
CA PRO A 80 -20.58 13.15 -12.75
C PRO A 80 -19.15 12.77 -13.12
N ILE A 81 -18.25 12.79 -12.14
CA ILE A 81 -16.88 12.33 -12.36
C ILE A 81 -16.93 10.83 -12.62
N LYS A 82 -16.69 10.46 -13.87
CA LYS A 82 -16.55 9.07 -14.27
C LYS A 82 -15.20 8.60 -13.75
N PRO A 83 -15.14 7.56 -12.90
CA PRO A 83 -13.87 6.94 -12.59
C PRO A 83 -13.23 6.52 -13.92
N PRO A 84 -11.89 6.57 -14.04
CA PRO A 84 -11.23 6.16 -15.27
C PRO A 84 -11.73 4.76 -15.63
N ARG A 85 -12.54 4.69 -16.69
CA ARG A 85 -12.89 3.42 -17.31
C ARG A 85 -11.53 2.83 -17.63
N ARG A 86 -11.20 1.63 -17.12
CA ARG A 86 -9.97 0.93 -17.51
C ARG A 86 -10.05 0.65 -19.01
N THR A 87 -9.78 1.65 -19.81
CA THR A 87 -9.61 1.57 -21.25
C THR A 87 -8.27 0.88 -21.40
N ARG A 88 -8.30 -0.40 -21.76
CA ARG A 88 -7.14 -1.01 -22.37
C ARG A 88 -6.95 -0.24 -23.68
N SER A 89 -5.97 0.66 -23.72
CA SER A 89 -5.54 1.34 -24.94
C SER A 89 -5.36 0.27 -26.02
N LYS A 90 -6.16 0.31 -27.08
CA LYS A 90 -5.88 -0.45 -28.29
C LYS A 90 -4.59 0.15 -28.86
N LYS A 91 -3.46 -0.55 -28.67
CA LYS A 91 -2.23 -0.27 -29.40
C LYS A 91 -2.45 -0.79 -30.81
N VAL A 92 -2.53 0.12 -31.78
CA VAL A 92 -2.60 -0.21 -33.21
C VAL A 92 -1.24 -0.78 -33.61
N PRO A 93 -1.15 -1.92 -34.33
CA PRO A 93 0.10 -2.37 -34.92
C PRO A 93 0.41 -1.57 -36.19
N ASN A 94 1.67 -1.18 -36.36
CA ASN A 94 2.21 -0.78 -37.68
C ASN A 94 2.38 -2.04 -38.51
N GLU A 95 1.81 -2.08 -39.71
CA GLU A 95 2.32 -2.87 -40.84
C GLU A 95 2.15 -2.03 -42.11
N ASP A 96 3.23 -1.91 -42.87
CA ASP A 96 3.33 -1.16 -44.11
C ASP A 96 2.33 -1.64 -45.18
N GLY A 97 1.68 -0.69 -45.88
CA GLY A 97 1.30 -0.88 -47.29
C GLY A 97 -0.17 -0.71 -47.70
N VAL A 98 -0.52 0.53 -48.09
CA VAL A 98 -1.43 0.96 -49.18
C VAL A 98 -2.94 0.67 -49.10
N GLY A 99 -3.75 1.73 -49.18
CA GLY A 99 -5.11 1.67 -49.75
C GLY A 99 -6.13 2.69 -49.23
N GLU A 100 -6.06 3.91 -49.79
CA GLU A 100 -7.13 4.88 -50.15
C GLU A 100 -8.28 5.30 -49.19
N ASP A 101 -8.58 6.60 -49.30
CA ASP A 101 -9.54 7.42 -48.56
C ASP A 101 -11.03 7.00 -48.74
N VAL A 102 -11.88 7.33 -47.76
CA VAL A 102 -13.23 7.95 -47.94
C VAL A 102 -13.89 8.28 -46.57
N GLU A 103 -14.64 9.39 -46.59
CA GLU A 103 -15.27 10.21 -45.54
C GLU A 103 -16.57 9.62 -44.89
N THR A 104 -16.87 10.07 -43.65
CA THR A 104 -18.02 9.98 -42.68
C THR A 104 -19.47 9.72 -43.21
N PRO A 105 -20.56 9.44 -42.42
CA PRO A 105 -20.81 9.59 -40.96
C PRO A 105 -21.69 8.49 -40.23
N ALA A 106 -22.00 8.70 -38.93
CA ALA A 106 -22.88 7.88 -38.05
C ALA A 106 -24.38 7.94 -38.45
N PRO A 107 -25.28 7.00 -38.02
CA PRO A 107 -26.02 7.20 -36.75
C PRO A 107 -26.59 5.95 -35.99
N GLU A 108 -27.07 6.21 -34.76
CA GLU A 108 -28.20 5.63 -33.96
C GLU A 108 -28.18 4.25 -33.23
N GLU A 109 -28.59 4.27 -31.95
CA GLU A 109 -28.96 3.13 -31.06
C GLU A 109 -30.40 2.59 -31.36
N PRO A 110 -31.08 1.71 -30.58
CA PRO A 110 -30.70 0.77 -29.50
C PRO A 110 -31.30 -0.65 -29.69
N HIS A 111 -30.60 -1.74 -29.30
CA HIS A 111 -31.26 -3.04 -29.12
C HIS A 111 -30.83 -3.83 -27.89
N SER A 112 -31.86 -4.43 -27.31
CA SER A 112 -31.93 -5.13 -26.04
C SER A 112 -31.74 -6.65 -26.22
N ARG A 113 -31.46 -7.29 -25.07
CA ARG A 113 -31.53 -8.75 -24.78
C ARG A 113 -30.35 -9.60 -25.22
N GLY A 114 -29.83 -10.37 -24.25
CA GLY A 114 -29.05 -11.56 -24.51
C GLY A 114 -28.08 -11.91 -23.39
N ARG A 115 -28.57 -12.60 -22.35
CA ARG A 115 -27.70 -13.41 -21.49
C ARG A 115 -26.98 -14.42 -22.39
N ASN A 116 -25.66 -14.34 -22.51
CA ASN A 116 -24.89 -15.54 -22.81
C ASN A 116 -23.64 -15.64 -21.94
N ARG A 117 -23.78 -16.51 -20.95
CA ARG A 117 -22.72 -17.03 -20.08
C ARG A 117 -21.89 -17.98 -20.95
N LYS A 118 -20.76 -17.54 -21.51
CA LYS A 118 -19.61 -18.40 -21.90
C LYS A 118 -18.52 -17.57 -22.56
N GLY A 119 -17.28 -17.82 -22.15
CA GLY A 119 -16.09 -17.29 -22.82
C GLY A 119 -15.37 -16.19 -22.04
N ARG A 120 -14.86 -16.51 -20.84
CA ARG A 120 -13.78 -15.73 -20.23
C ARG A 120 -12.55 -15.90 -21.13
N ARG A 121 -12.43 -15.10 -22.20
CA ARG A 121 -11.22 -15.06 -23.03
C ARG A 121 -10.08 -14.60 -22.11
N LYS A 122 -9.12 -15.51 -21.89
CA LYS A 122 -7.89 -15.25 -21.15
C LYS A 122 -7.22 -14.01 -21.75
N PRO A 123 -6.63 -13.11 -20.94
CA PRO A 123 -5.94 -11.96 -21.48
C PRO A 123 -4.78 -12.44 -22.36
N ASP A 124 -4.81 -12.08 -23.65
CA ASP A 124 -3.70 -12.31 -24.56
C ASP A 124 -2.58 -11.31 -24.23
N GLY A 125 -1.56 -11.86 -23.59
CA GLY A 125 -0.35 -11.25 -23.09
C GLY A 125 0.27 -12.28 -22.15
N PRO A 126 1.60 -12.49 -22.14
CA PRO A 126 2.19 -13.40 -21.18
C PRO A 126 1.69 -12.98 -19.79
N PRO A 127 1.20 -13.91 -18.96
CA PRO A 127 0.74 -13.57 -17.62
C PRO A 127 1.83 -12.71 -16.98
N LYS A 128 1.46 -11.56 -16.37
CA LYS A 128 2.42 -10.84 -15.51
C LYS A 128 2.96 -11.91 -14.57
N GLN A 129 4.24 -12.24 -14.70
CA GLN A 129 4.88 -13.20 -13.81
C GLN A 129 4.74 -12.57 -12.43
N ARG A 130 3.79 -13.07 -11.66
CA ARG A 130 3.74 -12.76 -10.24
C ARG A 130 5.02 -13.38 -9.72
N THR A 131 5.92 -12.54 -9.21
CA THR A 131 7.00 -13.06 -8.38
C THR A 131 6.31 -13.91 -7.31
N PRO A 132 6.63 -15.21 -7.23
CA PRO A 132 6.00 -16.08 -6.25
C PRO A 132 6.25 -15.50 -4.86
N PHE A 133 5.33 -15.76 -3.92
CA PHE A 133 5.62 -15.38 -2.54
C PHE A 133 6.90 -16.10 -2.08
N PHE A 134 7.72 -15.45 -1.26
CA PHE A 134 9.01 -16.02 -0.84
C PHE A 134 8.87 -17.38 -0.14
N HIS A 135 7.71 -17.63 0.48
CA HIS A 135 7.43 -18.88 1.17
C HIS A 135 6.97 -20.00 0.24
N GLU A 136 6.59 -19.71 -1.02
CA GLU A 136 6.15 -20.74 -1.97
C GLU A 136 7.28 -21.74 -2.29
N SER A 137 8.55 -21.29 -2.27
CA SER A 137 9.73 -22.12 -2.50
C SER A 137 10.16 -22.97 -1.30
N ILE A 138 9.54 -22.77 -0.12
CA ILE A 138 9.83 -23.57 1.08
C ILE A 138 9.18 -24.95 0.95
N ALA A 139 9.89 -26.01 1.33
CA ALA A 139 9.37 -27.38 1.34
C ALA A 139 8.16 -27.50 2.29
N ASP A 140 7.20 -28.35 1.94
CA ASP A 140 5.95 -28.50 2.71
C ASP A 140 6.20 -28.98 4.15
N GLU A 141 7.24 -29.79 4.37
CA GLU A 141 7.68 -30.20 5.70
C GLU A 141 8.14 -28.99 6.54
N ALA A 142 8.98 -28.13 5.98
CA ALA A 142 9.43 -26.91 6.64
C ALA A 142 8.27 -25.93 6.87
N LYS A 143 7.35 -25.77 5.91
CA LYS A 143 6.12 -24.99 6.10
C LYS A 143 5.28 -25.52 7.26
N THR A 144 5.15 -26.84 7.37
CA THR A 144 4.40 -27.49 8.45
C THR A 144 5.03 -27.19 9.81
N GLN A 145 6.36 -27.30 9.93
CA GLN A 145 7.09 -26.95 11.16
C GLN A 145 6.94 -25.47 11.52
N ILE A 146 7.07 -24.58 10.54
CA ILE A 146 6.90 -23.13 10.71
C ILE A 146 5.47 -22.81 11.18
N GLN A 147 4.45 -23.38 10.53
CA GLN A 147 3.05 -23.18 10.92
C GLN A 147 2.71 -23.75 12.29
N ALA A 148 3.30 -24.90 12.67
CA ALA A 148 3.12 -25.50 14.00
C ALA A 148 3.60 -24.57 15.13
N LYS A 149 4.56 -23.70 14.83
CA LYS A 149 5.08 -22.67 15.76
C LYS A 149 4.24 -21.38 15.76
N GLY A 150 3.15 -21.34 15.00
CA GLY A 150 2.18 -20.24 14.99
C GLY A 150 2.46 -19.15 13.95
N PHE A 151 3.39 -19.37 13.02
CA PHE A 151 3.62 -18.44 11.91
C PHE A 151 2.52 -18.56 10.84
N GLU A 152 1.91 -17.43 10.45
CA GLU A 152 0.91 -17.37 9.38
C GLU A 152 1.56 -17.11 8.01
N LEU A 153 1.75 -18.16 7.21
CA LEU A 153 2.23 -18.07 5.83
C LEU A 153 1.04 -17.92 4.86
N GLY A 154 0.49 -16.70 4.76
CA GLY A 154 -0.70 -16.38 3.94
C GLY A 154 -0.45 -15.43 2.76
N ASP A 155 -1.50 -15.14 1.99
CA ASP A 155 -1.47 -14.35 0.74
C ASP A 155 -1.04 -12.87 0.88
N LYS A 156 -0.93 -12.36 2.11
CA LYS A 156 -0.52 -10.97 2.40
C LYS A 156 0.84 -10.90 3.11
N SER A 157 1.48 -12.03 3.38
CA SER A 157 2.26 -12.18 4.61
C SER A 157 3.62 -11.51 4.55
N THR A 158 3.72 -10.40 5.28
CA THR A 158 4.95 -10.17 6.05
C THR A 158 4.99 -11.19 7.18
N VAL A 159 6.14 -11.78 7.47
CA VAL A 159 6.32 -12.65 8.63
C VAL A 159 7.13 -11.88 9.67
N ASP A 160 6.57 -11.72 10.85
CA ASP A 160 7.25 -11.09 11.98
C ASP A 160 7.80 -12.18 12.89
N VAL A 161 9.12 -12.17 13.07
CA VAL A 161 9.92 -13.21 13.72
C VAL A 161 10.62 -12.61 14.94
N SER A 162 10.68 -13.39 16.02
CA SER A 162 11.48 -13.11 17.21
C SER A 162 12.55 -14.18 17.34
N PHE A 163 13.78 -13.78 17.65
CA PHE A 163 14.92 -14.69 17.82
C PHE A 163 15.94 -14.05 18.76
N GLY A 164 16.07 -14.61 19.96
CA GLY A 164 16.87 -14.00 21.03
C GLY A 164 16.46 -12.52 21.25
N ASP A 165 17.44 -11.62 21.16
CA ASP A 165 17.25 -10.17 21.30
C ASP A 165 16.79 -9.47 20.00
N ASN A 166 16.47 -10.23 18.95
CA ASN A 166 16.10 -9.71 17.65
C ASN A 166 14.60 -9.83 17.40
N ARG A 167 14.05 -8.76 16.84
CA ARG A 167 12.75 -8.72 16.20
C ARG A 167 12.92 -8.40 14.72
N ILE A 168 12.49 -9.32 13.87
CA ILE A 168 12.76 -9.29 12.43
C ILE A 168 11.42 -9.29 11.69
N LYS A 169 11.33 -8.47 10.64
CA LYS A 169 10.23 -8.49 9.69
C LYS A 169 10.73 -8.96 8.34
N LEU A 170 10.14 -10.04 7.84
CA LEU A 170 10.32 -10.54 6.48
C LEU A 170 9.16 -10.02 5.64
N GLY A 171 9.42 -9.02 4.80
CA GLY A 171 8.43 -8.32 4.00
C GLY A 171 8.37 -8.75 2.54
N GLN A 172 7.47 -8.12 1.78
CA GLN A 172 7.31 -8.41 0.36
C GLN A 172 8.55 -8.00 -0.44
N GLY A 173 8.79 -8.72 -1.55
CA GLY A 173 9.90 -8.42 -2.45
C GLY A 173 11.28 -8.70 -1.86
N GLY A 174 11.37 -9.51 -0.80
CA GLY A 174 12.65 -9.79 -0.13
C GLY A 174 13.10 -8.68 0.81
N TYR A 175 12.23 -7.74 1.19
CA TYR A 175 12.55 -6.68 2.14
C TYR A 175 12.73 -7.24 3.56
N ALA A 176 13.78 -6.85 4.28
CA ALA A 176 13.99 -7.20 5.69
C ALA A 176 14.10 -5.94 6.56
N GLY A 177 13.49 -6.01 7.75
CA GLY A 177 13.72 -5.04 8.82
C GLY A 177 14.13 -5.76 10.11
N LEU A 178 15.08 -5.19 10.85
CA LEU A 178 15.59 -5.70 12.11
C LEU A 178 15.49 -4.63 13.20
N ALA A 179 15.07 -5.05 14.37
CA ALA A 179 15.19 -4.32 15.62
C ALA A 179 15.87 -5.22 16.66
N HIS A 180 16.87 -4.70 17.37
CA HIS A 180 17.61 -5.44 18.38
C HIS A 180 17.54 -4.74 19.75
N ALA A 181 17.54 -5.52 20.82
CA ALA A 181 17.41 -5.04 22.21
C ALA A 181 18.45 -3.99 22.61
N SER A 182 19.67 -4.05 22.05
CA SER A 182 20.71 -3.03 22.31
C SER A 182 20.37 -1.63 21.76
N GLY A 183 19.26 -1.46 21.03
CA GLY A 183 18.91 -0.21 20.37
C GLY A 183 19.55 -0.09 18.99
N MET A 184 19.66 -1.21 18.27
CA MET A 184 20.06 -1.25 16.86
C MET A 184 18.82 -1.45 15.99
N LEU A 185 18.75 -0.73 14.88
CA LEU A 185 17.75 -0.88 13.84
C LEU A 185 18.46 -1.09 12.51
N ALA A 186 17.94 -1.95 11.64
CA ALA A 186 18.49 -2.11 10.31
C ALA A 186 17.43 -2.44 9.27
N GLU A 187 17.68 -2.02 8.03
CA GLU A 187 16.91 -2.44 6.86
C GLU A 187 17.83 -3.03 5.80
N GLY A 188 17.26 -3.90 4.99
CA GLY A 188 17.98 -4.52 3.89
C GLY A 188 17.11 -5.52 3.16
N THR A 189 17.77 -6.55 2.63
CA THR A 189 17.13 -7.61 1.88
C THR A 189 17.36 -8.97 2.50
N TYR A 190 16.52 -9.94 2.13
CA TYR A 190 16.70 -11.33 2.52
C TYR A 190 16.39 -12.29 1.37
N THR A 191 16.95 -13.49 1.47
CA THR A 191 16.55 -14.69 0.72
C THR A 191 16.14 -15.78 1.70
N CYS A 192 15.30 -16.71 1.26
CA CYS A 192 14.90 -17.87 2.05
C CYS A 192 15.02 -19.13 1.17
N ASP A 193 15.73 -20.14 1.65
CA ASP A 193 15.89 -21.39 0.93
C ASP A 193 14.70 -22.34 1.13
N ASN A 194 14.77 -23.53 0.52
CA ASN A 194 13.69 -24.51 0.61
C ASN A 194 13.57 -25.18 1.99
N LYS A 195 14.54 -25.02 2.88
CA LYS A 195 14.53 -25.52 4.26
C LYS A 195 14.05 -24.48 5.26
N GLY A 196 13.78 -23.25 4.81
CA GLY A 196 13.41 -22.15 5.69
C GLY A 196 14.62 -21.40 6.28
N LEU A 197 15.83 -21.61 5.75
CA LEU A 197 17.01 -20.83 6.13
C LEU A 197 16.95 -19.47 5.44
N VAL A 198 16.86 -18.43 6.26
CA VAL A 198 16.86 -17.03 5.86
C VAL A 198 18.28 -16.50 5.88
N SER A 199 18.70 -15.83 4.81
CA SER A 199 19.97 -15.09 4.74
C SER A 199 19.70 -13.62 4.51
N PHE A 200 20.33 -12.76 5.30
CA PHE A 200 20.12 -11.31 5.28
C PHE A 200 21.30 -10.58 4.62
N LYS A 201 20.99 -9.44 4.00
CA LYS A 201 21.95 -8.44 3.55
C LYS A 201 21.45 -7.07 4.01
N TRP A 202 22.06 -6.55 5.07
CA TRP A 202 21.72 -5.25 5.63
C TRP A 202 22.38 -4.13 4.84
N GLU A 203 21.60 -3.09 4.55
CA GLU A 203 22.03 -1.96 3.72
C GLU A 203 22.21 -0.69 4.57
N ARG A 204 21.42 -0.54 5.63
CA ARG A 204 21.45 0.63 6.51
C ARG A 204 21.20 0.20 7.94
N ALA A 205 21.87 0.86 8.88
CA ALA A 205 21.61 0.67 10.30
C ALA A 205 21.64 1.99 11.08
N LEU A 206 20.84 2.02 12.15
CA LEU A 206 20.87 3.05 13.17
C LEU A 206 21.20 2.43 14.53
N LYS A 207 21.95 3.15 15.35
CA LYS A 207 22.24 2.82 16.74
C LYS A 207 21.80 3.95 17.65
N PHE A 208 21.11 3.62 18.73
CA PHE A 208 20.81 4.58 19.78
C PHE A 208 22.03 4.77 20.68
N GLY A 209 22.46 6.01 20.87
CA GLY A 209 23.57 6.37 21.75
C GLY A 209 23.59 7.85 22.08
N GLY A 210 23.87 8.18 23.35
CA GLY A 210 23.90 9.58 23.81
C GLY A 210 22.56 10.29 23.67
N GLY A 211 21.44 9.58 23.83
CA GLY A 211 20.08 10.12 23.73
C GLY A 211 19.56 10.31 22.30
N THR A 212 20.33 9.92 21.28
CA THR A 212 20.00 10.15 19.87
C THR A 212 20.22 8.90 19.02
N TRP A 213 19.48 8.79 17.92
CA TRP A 213 19.70 7.77 16.89
C TRP A 213 20.71 8.25 15.87
N LYS A 214 21.75 7.45 15.60
CA LYS A 214 22.82 7.78 14.64
C LYS A 214 23.06 6.62 13.68
N HIS A 215 23.56 6.92 12.48
CA HIS A 215 24.04 5.89 11.57
C HIS A 215 25.08 4.99 12.23
N SER A 216 25.03 3.72 11.87
CA SER A 216 25.94 2.69 12.35
C SER A 216 26.29 1.73 11.22
N ASP A 217 27.42 1.05 11.37
CA ASP A 217 27.80 -0.05 10.50
C ASP A 217 26.86 -1.25 10.66
N THR A 218 26.77 -2.07 9.62
CA THR A 218 25.92 -3.26 9.54
C THR A 218 26.66 -4.56 9.87
N GLY A 219 27.97 -4.51 10.12
CA GLY A 219 28.84 -5.69 10.21
C GLY A 219 28.48 -6.66 11.34
N ASP A 220 28.03 -6.13 12.49
CA ASP A 220 27.72 -6.94 13.69
C ASP A 220 26.27 -7.47 13.71
N LEU A 221 25.53 -7.29 12.62
CA LEU A 221 24.11 -7.67 12.56
C LEU A 221 23.91 -9.15 12.22
N LEU A 222 22.75 -9.68 12.60
CA LEU A 222 22.36 -11.05 12.31
C LEU A 222 22.35 -11.32 10.79
N MET A 223 23.19 -12.25 10.32
CA MET A 223 23.30 -12.54 8.89
C MET A 223 22.44 -13.71 8.43
N LYS A 224 22.04 -14.61 9.33
CA LYS A 224 21.23 -15.80 9.01
C LYS A 224 20.32 -16.21 10.16
N LEU A 225 19.22 -16.88 9.83
CA LEU A 225 18.26 -17.44 10.79
C LEU A 225 17.51 -18.62 10.15
N SER A 226 17.25 -19.71 10.87
CA SER A 226 16.35 -20.76 10.36
C SER A 226 14.95 -20.63 10.95
N LEU A 227 13.92 -20.52 10.12
CA LEU A 227 12.53 -20.42 10.60
C LEU A 227 12.05 -21.70 11.33
N THR A 228 12.76 -22.81 11.15
CA THR A 228 12.47 -24.10 11.78
C THR A 228 13.13 -24.29 13.15
N GLU A 229 14.13 -23.48 13.53
CA GLU A 229 14.85 -23.61 14.81
C GLU A 229 13.97 -23.26 16.02
N ASP A 230 14.01 -24.03 17.10
CA ASP A 230 13.07 -23.92 18.23
C ASP A 230 13.05 -22.55 18.94
N ASP A 231 14.17 -21.81 18.89
CA ASP A 231 14.32 -20.46 19.46
C ASP A 231 13.73 -19.35 18.57
N VAL A 232 13.20 -19.70 17.40
CA VAL A 232 12.51 -18.79 16.49
C VAL A 232 11.01 -18.81 16.73
N SER A 233 10.43 -17.69 17.15
CA SER A 233 9.01 -17.61 17.49
C SER A 233 8.29 -16.45 16.79
N PRO A 234 6.96 -16.48 16.62
CA PRO A 234 6.22 -15.32 16.16
C PRO A 234 6.35 -14.17 17.17
N VAL A 235 6.38 -12.94 16.65
CA VAL A 235 6.33 -11.74 17.50
C VAL A 235 5.02 -11.69 18.27
N THR A 236 5.11 -11.50 19.58
CA THR A 236 3.92 -11.42 20.43
C THR A 236 3.40 -9.98 20.56
N PRO A 237 2.09 -9.77 20.77
CA PRO A 237 1.56 -8.42 21.03
C PRO A 237 2.14 -7.76 22.28
N GLY A 238 2.70 -8.53 23.22
CA GLY A 238 3.36 -8.00 24.42
C GLY A 238 4.70 -7.34 24.13
N GLU A 239 5.32 -7.66 23.01
CA GLU A 239 6.61 -7.16 22.60
C GLU A 239 6.49 -5.73 22.04
N THR A 240 6.84 -4.78 22.89
CA THR A 240 6.86 -3.34 22.61
C THR A 240 8.29 -2.86 22.42
N PRO A 241 8.51 -1.70 21.79
CA PRO A 241 9.82 -1.04 21.80
C PRO A 241 10.45 -0.98 23.20
N GLU A 242 9.67 -0.56 24.20
CA GLU A 242 10.13 -0.45 25.59
C GLU A 242 10.53 -1.80 26.19
N SER A 243 9.79 -2.88 25.92
CA SER A 243 10.17 -4.22 26.37
C SER A 243 11.35 -4.80 25.58
N LEU A 244 11.51 -4.42 24.31
CA LEU A 244 12.57 -4.92 23.44
C LEU A 244 13.91 -4.28 23.82
N TRP A 245 13.96 -2.95 23.92
CA TRP A 245 15.22 -2.23 24.09
C TRP A 245 15.30 -1.35 25.34
N GLY A 246 14.30 -1.40 26.21
CA GLY A 246 14.33 -0.76 27.51
C GLY A 246 13.85 0.69 27.52
N ALA A 247 13.60 1.18 28.73
CA ALA A 247 13.17 2.55 29.00
C ALA A 247 14.25 3.58 28.59
N GLY A 248 13.83 4.77 28.18
CA GLY A 248 14.72 5.89 27.84
C GLY A 248 15.15 6.00 26.37
N LYS A 249 14.82 5.01 25.53
CA LYS A 249 14.97 5.12 24.07
C LYS A 249 13.75 5.80 23.46
N THR A 250 13.98 6.87 22.69
CA THR A 250 12.92 7.63 22.02
C THR A 250 12.44 6.92 20.76
N ASP A 251 11.23 7.26 20.28
CA ASP A 251 10.69 6.72 19.02
C ASP A 251 11.66 7.01 17.86
N PRO A 252 12.20 5.99 17.18
CA PRO A 252 13.15 6.17 16.09
C PRO A 252 12.52 6.71 14.81
N LYS A 253 11.19 6.88 14.74
CA LYS A 253 10.48 7.24 13.51
C LYS A 253 11.13 8.40 12.78
N GLU A 254 11.35 9.54 13.43
CA GLU A 254 11.96 10.72 12.78
C GLU A 254 13.36 10.42 12.23
N ALA A 255 14.18 9.68 12.99
CA ALA A 255 15.50 9.27 12.56
C ALA A 255 15.44 8.32 11.36
N LEU A 256 14.48 7.38 11.34
CA LEU A 256 14.25 6.51 10.18
C LEU A 256 13.86 7.33 8.95
N GLU A 257 12.98 8.33 9.09
CA GLU A 257 12.55 9.17 7.98
C GLU A 257 13.69 10.02 7.42
N ALA A 258 14.42 10.71 8.30
CA ALA A 258 15.55 11.55 7.93
C ALA A 258 16.67 10.76 7.23
N ASN A 259 16.83 9.49 7.60
CA ASN A 259 17.84 8.60 7.03
C ASN A 259 17.25 7.67 5.96
N GLY A 260 16.08 7.99 5.40
CA GLY A 260 15.54 7.34 4.20
C GLY A 260 15.07 5.90 4.37
N PHE A 261 14.86 5.42 5.59
CA PHE A 261 14.39 4.07 5.87
C PHE A 261 12.93 3.86 5.43
N GLN A 262 12.61 2.64 5.03
CA GLN A 262 11.27 2.18 4.67
C GLN A 262 10.52 1.55 5.87
N MET A 263 11.22 0.99 6.87
CA MET A 263 10.63 0.30 8.04
C MET A 263 9.87 1.17 9.06
N ARG A 264 9.56 2.43 8.74
CA ARG A 264 9.04 3.47 9.67
C ARG A 264 7.89 3.07 10.60
N ARG A 265 7.12 2.03 10.25
CA ARG A 265 6.01 1.50 11.07
C ARG A 265 6.12 0.01 11.38
N ALA A 266 6.83 -0.76 10.56
CA ALA A 266 6.48 -2.16 10.37
C ALA A 266 7.05 -3.11 11.44
N VAL A 267 8.22 -2.79 12.00
CA VAL A 267 8.86 -3.58 13.08
C VAL A 267 8.50 -3.02 14.47
N LEU A 268 7.93 -1.82 14.53
CA LEU A 268 7.72 -1.07 15.77
C LEU A 268 6.28 -1.18 16.28
N THR A 269 5.32 -1.47 15.39
CA THR A 269 3.92 -1.65 15.76
C THR A 269 3.61 -3.08 16.16
N ARG A 270 2.72 -3.27 17.13
CA ARG A 270 2.18 -4.59 17.49
C ARG A 270 1.56 -5.28 16.27
N PRO A 271 1.75 -6.59 16.07
CA PRO A 271 0.98 -7.34 15.09
C PRO A 271 -0.52 -7.16 15.40
N VAL A 272 -1.29 -6.68 14.43
CA VAL A 272 -2.74 -6.53 14.59
C VAL A 272 -3.33 -7.95 14.61
N ARG A 273 -3.89 -8.38 15.74
CA ARG A 273 -4.64 -9.65 15.79
C ARG A 273 -5.73 -9.59 14.73
N GLY A 274 -5.78 -10.61 13.85
CA GLY A 274 -7.01 -10.94 13.14
C GLY A 274 -8.15 -11.01 14.15
N ARG A 275 -9.31 -10.43 13.82
CA ARG A 275 -10.51 -10.52 14.67
C ARG A 275 -10.67 -11.98 15.09
N ARG A 276 -10.55 -12.25 16.39
CA ARG A 276 -10.99 -13.53 16.96
C ARG A 276 -12.47 -13.65 16.58
N SER A 277 -12.81 -14.62 15.73
CA SER A 277 -14.17 -15.15 15.71
C SER A 277 -14.49 -15.56 17.14
N ALA A 278 -15.56 -15.00 17.70
CA ALA A 278 -16.05 -15.41 19.00
C ALA A 278 -16.30 -16.92 18.98
N PRO A 279 -15.99 -17.66 20.07
CA PRO A 279 -16.34 -19.07 20.12
C PRO A 279 -17.86 -19.22 19.99
N PRO A 280 -18.35 -20.28 19.32
CA PRO A 280 -19.79 -20.55 19.27
C PRO A 280 -20.30 -20.77 20.69
N SER A 281 -21.37 -20.06 21.04
CA SER A 281 -22.07 -20.24 22.31
C SER A 281 -22.51 -21.69 22.46
N SER A 282 -22.00 -22.39 23.46
CA SER A 282 -22.53 -23.70 23.86
C SER A 282 -23.94 -23.49 24.42
N SER A 283 -24.98 -23.96 23.72
CA SER A 283 -26.26 -24.21 24.36
C SER A 283 -26.06 -25.39 25.29
N ALA A 284 -26.06 -25.13 26.60
CA ALA A 284 -26.19 -26.17 27.60
C ALA A 284 -27.57 -26.80 27.45
N ALA A 285 -27.56 -28.12 27.29
CA ALA A 285 -28.70 -28.96 27.58
C ALA A 285 -28.82 -29.07 29.11
N GLU A 286 -29.98 -28.70 29.65
CA GLU A 286 -30.72 -29.46 30.67
C GLU A 286 -32.16 -28.94 30.71
#